data_AF-A0A1F8R735-F1
#
_entry.id   AF-A0A1F8R735-F1
#
_cell.length_a   1.000
_cell.length_b   1.000
_cell.length_c   1.000
_cell.angle_alpha   90.00
_cell.angle_beta   90.00
_cell.angle_gamma   90.00
#
_symmetry.space_group_name_H-M   'P 1'
#
loop_
_entity.id
_entity.type
_entity.pdbx_description
1 polymer ?
#
loop_
_entity_poly.entity_id
_entity_poly.type
_entity_poly.pdbx_seq_one_letter_code
_entity_poly.pdbx_strand_id
1 'polypeptide(L)'
;MPHSARSWVTLFLITVFAVANFFLCHPERSEGSLDVGRRLQAEMPRFPQRDQAAESRSVDLVSHLGGSVYAVAVQGTTAFVGMGPELTILDISSPSQPRRVGGVLLPGIVKGLHVVGAFA
;
A
#
# COMPACT_ATOMS: atom_id res chain seq x y z
N MET A 1 20.68 -39.94 -29.87
CA MET A 1 19.29 -39.88 -29.37
C MET A 1 19.33 -39.73 -27.86
N PRO A 2 18.54 -38.83 -27.23
CA PRO A 2 18.83 -37.40 -27.22
C PRO A 2 19.00 -36.76 -25.82
N HIS A 3 19.78 -35.67 -25.79
CA HIS A 3 19.62 -34.35 -25.14
C HIS A 3 18.99 -34.29 -23.72
N SER A 4 19.59 -33.64 -22.70
CA SER A 4 19.60 -32.17 -22.58
C SER A 4 20.09 -31.78 -21.16
N ALA A 5 21.32 -31.29 -21.03
CA ALA A 5 21.82 -30.70 -19.77
C ALA A 5 22.58 -29.38 -20.01
N ARG A 6 22.20 -28.64 -21.07
CA ARG A 6 22.88 -27.41 -21.50
C ARG A 6 21.90 -26.41 -22.10
N SER A 7 20.95 -25.87 -21.31
CA SER A 7 20.19 -24.68 -21.72
C SER A 7 19.36 -24.09 -20.58
N TRP A 8 20.01 -23.57 -19.54
CA TRP A 8 19.35 -22.68 -18.58
C TRP A 8 19.98 -21.28 -18.59
N VAL A 9 21.28 -21.19 -18.84
CA VAL A 9 22.00 -19.90 -18.95
C VAL A 9 21.67 -19.17 -20.26
N THR A 10 21.47 -19.89 -21.36
CA THR A 10 21.16 -19.30 -22.68
C THR A 10 19.77 -18.66 -22.71
N LEU A 11 18.79 -19.24 -22.00
CA LEU A 11 17.44 -18.69 -21.88
C LEU A 11 17.42 -17.39 -21.07
N PHE A 12 18.29 -17.26 -20.05
CA PHE A 12 18.37 -16.04 -19.24
C PHE A 12 19.00 -14.85 -19.99
N LEU A 13 19.95 -15.10 -20.90
CA LEU A 13 20.61 -14.04 -21.67
C LEU A 13 19.75 -13.45 -22.79
N ILE A 14 18.88 -14.26 -23.41
CA ILE A 14 17.98 -13.79 -24.49
C ILE A 14 16.93 -12.81 -23.93
N THR A 15 16.44 -13.02 -22.70
CA THR A 15 15.45 -12.13 -22.07
C THR A 15 16.04 -10.76 -21.71
N VAL A 16 17.29 -10.71 -21.25
CA VAL A 16 17.97 -9.44 -20.94
C VAL A 16 18.24 -8.62 -22.21
N PHE A 17 18.55 -9.28 -23.33
CA PHE A 17 18.84 -8.61 -24.60
C PHE A 17 17.58 -8.02 -25.27
N ALA A 18 16.40 -8.61 -25.03
CA ALA A 18 15.12 -8.13 -25.56
C ALA A 18 14.61 -6.85 -24.86
N VAL A 19 14.89 -6.69 -23.56
CA VAL A 19 14.49 -5.49 -22.79
C VAL A 19 15.36 -4.27 -23.17
N ALA A 20 16.63 -4.49 -23.52
CA ALA A 20 17.54 -3.42 -23.89
C ALA A 20 17.25 -2.78 -25.27
N ASN A 21 16.63 -3.51 -26.21
CA ASN A 21 16.34 -3.00 -27.56
C ASN A 21 15.01 -2.23 -27.68
N PHE A 22 14.14 -2.29 -26.67
CA PHE A 22 12.88 -1.53 -26.65
C PHE A 22 13.11 -0.02 -26.42
N PHE A 23 14.33 0.39 -26.02
CA PHE A 23 14.69 1.77 -25.70
C PHE A 23 15.21 2.61 -26.88
N LEU A 24 15.19 2.10 -28.12
CA LEU A 24 15.78 2.77 -29.30
C LEU A 24 14.80 3.20 -30.39
N CYS A 25 13.48 3.21 -30.16
CA CYS A 25 12.51 3.66 -31.16
C CYS A 25 11.72 4.89 -30.70
N HIS A 26 12.32 6.08 -30.85
CA HIS A 26 11.73 7.18 -31.65
C HIS A 26 12.58 8.46 -31.55
N PRO A 27 13.26 8.90 -32.63
CA PRO A 27 13.57 10.31 -32.82
C PRO A 27 12.41 11.01 -33.56
N GLU A 28 11.96 12.09 -32.92
CA GLU A 28 11.68 13.42 -33.48
C GLU A 28 10.81 13.54 -34.75
N ARG A 29 9.62 14.10 -34.52
CA ARG A 29 8.68 14.61 -35.51
C ARG A 29 9.20 15.94 -36.07
N SER A 30 9.00 16.10 -37.38
CA SER A 30 9.53 17.19 -38.23
C SER A 30 9.22 18.62 -37.77
N GLU A 31 10.20 19.46 -38.08
CA GLU A 31 10.31 20.91 -38.03
C GLU A 31 9.09 21.68 -38.59
N GLY A 32 8.85 22.88 -38.05
CA GLY A 32 8.04 23.89 -38.74
C GLY A 32 7.55 25.09 -37.92
N SER A 33 8.34 26.17 -37.94
CA SER A 33 7.87 27.54 -38.21
C SER A 33 7.25 28.40 -37.06
N LEU A 34 8.06 29.36 -36.56
CA LEU A 34 7.82 30.83 -36.48
C LEU A 34 6.44 31.32 -35.94
N ASP A 35 6.26 32.29 -35.04
CA ASP A 35 7.06 33.34 -34.41
C ASP A 35 6.14 34.10 -33.41
N VAL A 36 6.69 35.02 -32.62
CA VAL A 36 6.04 36.13 -31.89
C VAL A 36 5.07 35.80 -30.74
N GLY A 37 5.61 35.60 -29.55
CA GLY A 37 4.82 35.56 -28.31
C GLY A 37 5.60 35.75 -27.01
N ARG A 38 6.78 36.39 -27.04
CA ARG A 38 7.50 36.77 -25.82
C ARG A 38 6.80 37.97 -25.18
N ARG A 39 6.07 37.77 -24.08
CA ARG A 39 6.04 38.68 -22.92
C ARG A 39 5.22 38.09 -21.76
N LEU A 40 5.95 37.71 -20.70
CA LEU A 40 5.51 37.75 -19.31
C LEU A 40 4.40 36.77 -18.87
N GLN A 41 4.56 35.47 -19.13
CA GLN A 41 4.21 34.50 -18.09
C GLN A 41 5.49 34.18 -17.32
N ALA A 42 5.64 34.81 -16.16
CA ALA A 42 6.54 34.30 -15.14
C ALA A 42 6.16 32.83 -14.93
N GLU A 43 7.09 31.95 -15.27
CA GLU A 43 7.05 30.52 -15.08
C GLU A 43 6.92 30.25 -13.58
N MET A 44 5.69 30.31 -13.04
CA MET A 44 5.38 29.53 -11.85
C MET A 44 5.66 28.09 -12.25
N PRO A 45 6.56 27.36 -11.57
CA PRO A 45 6.67 25.94 -11.83
C PRO A 45 5.27 25.39 -11.62
N ARG A 46 4.64 24.92 -12.71
CA ARG A 46 3.52 24.02 -12.57
C ARG A 46 4.11 22.89 -11.73
N PHE A 47 3.73 22.80 -10.46
CA PHE A 47 3.90 21.56 -9.74
C PHE A 47 3.38 20.50 -10.71
N PRO A 48 4.15 19.45 -11.02
CA PRO A 48 3.60 18.36 -11.79
C PRO A 48 2.36 17.94 -11.03
N GLN A 49 1.19 18.28 -11.57
CA GLN A 49 -0.05 17.64 -11.17
C GLN A 49 0.22 16.23 -11.59
N ARG A 50 0.61 15.41 -10.61
CA ARG A 50 0.93 14.02 -10.81
C ARG A 50 -0.30 13.49 -11.53
N ASP A 51 -0.18 13.21 -12.83
CA ASP A 51 -1.12 12.46 -13.67
C ASP A 51 -1.15 11.00 -13.20
N GLN A 52 -1.31 10.84 -11.89
CA GLN A 52 -1.82 9.65 -11.29
C GLN A 52 -3.16 10.11 -10.78
N ALA A 53 -4.16 9.92 -11.64
CA ALA A 53 -5.40 9.31 -11.17
C ALA A 53 -4.98 8.09 -10.34
N ALA A 54 -4.64 8.33 -9.07
CA ALA A 54 -4.53 7.29 -8.08
C ALA A 54 -5.89 6.62 -8.15
N GLU A 55 -5.92 5.38 -8.62
CA GLU A 55 -7.12 4.55 -8.59
C GLU A 55 -7.76 4.78 -7.23
N SER A 56 -8.96 5.36 -7.23
CA SER A 56 -9.67 5.61 -5.99
C SER A 56 -10.00 4.25 -5.42
N ARG A 57 -9.16 3.77 -4.50
CA ARG A 57 -9.42 2.55 -3.74
C ARG A 57 -10.57 2.88 -2.82
N SER A 58 -11.79 2.65 -3.30
CA SER A 58 -13.00 2.77 -2.52
C SER A 58 -12.86 1.90 -1.27
N VAL A 59 -12.92 2.53 -0.10
CA VAL A 59 -12.91 1.82 1.18
C VAL A 59 -14.35 1.42 1.48
N ASP A 60 -14.58 0.11 1.63
CA ASP A 60 -15.88 -0.40 2.06
C ASP A 60 -15.92 -0.56 3.58
N LEU A 61 -17.01 -0.11 4.19
CA LEU A 61 -17.20 -0.25 5.64
C LEU A 61 -17.72 -1.66 5.91
N VAL A 62 -16.85 -2.50 6.48
CA VAL A 62 -17.17 -3.90 6.77
C VAL A 62 -17.93 -4.05 8.10
N SER A 63 -17.50 -3.37 9.17
CA SER A 63 -18.16 -3.42 10.49
C SER A 63 -17.71 -2.28 11.42
N HIS A 64 -18.42 -2.09 12.54
CA HIS A 64 -18.00 -1.24 13.66
C HIS A 64 -18.31 -1.89 15.01
N LEU A 65 -17.62 -1.46 16.07
CA LEU A 65 -17.80 -1.99 17.43
C LEU A 65 -18.53 -1.02 18.38
N GLY A 66 -18.64 0.24 17.99
CA GLY A 66 -19.20 1.30 18.84
C GLY A 66 -18.31 1.64 20.04
N GLY A 67 -18.70 2.67 20.79
CA GLY A 67 -17.99 3.13 21.98
C GLY A 67 -16.76 4.00 21.70
N SER A 68 -16.16 4.51 22.77
CA SER A 68 -14.95 5.33 22.70
C SER A 68 -13.71 4.45 22.73
N VAL A 69 -13.09 4.26 21.57
CA VAL A 69 -11.83 3.53 21.42
C VAL A 69 -10.67 4.51 21.54
N TYR A 70 -9.77 4.26 22.48
CA TYR A 70 -8.60 5.11 22.75
C TYR A 70 -7.30 4.50 22.24
N ALA A 71 -7.23 3.17 22.16
CA ALA A 71 -6.05 2.45 21.70
C ALA A 71 -6.45 1.16 21.00
N VAL A 72 -5.68 0.78 19.97
CA VAL A 72 -5.81 -0.50 19.28
C VAL A 72 -4.42 -1.06 18.99
N ALA A 73 -4.27 -2.38 19.14
CA ALA A 73 -3.10 -3.10 18.68
C ALA A 73 -3.55 -4.43 18.05
N VAL A 74 -2.84 -4.90 17.03
CA VAL A 74 -3.19 -6.12 16.29
C VAL A 74 -2.00 -7.06 16.24
N GLN A 75 -2.27 -8.34 16.45
CA GLN A 75 -1.30 -9.42 16.29
C GLN A 75 -1.97 -10.60 15.57
N GLY A 76 -1.56 -10.83 14.32
CA GLY A 76 -2.16 -11.88 13.49
C GLY A 76 -3.66 -11.67 13.31
N THR A 77 -4.46 -12.64 13.76
CA THR A 77 -5.94 -12.60 13.73
C THR A 77 -6.56 -12.12 15.03
N THR A 78 -5.78 -11.53 15.94
CA THR A 78 -6.28 -11.01 17.22
C THR A 78 -6.06 -9.51 17.31
N ALA A 79 -7.11 -8.79 17.69
CA ALA A 79 -7.08 -7.36 17.98
C ALA A 79 -7.32 -7.09 19.47
N PHE A 80 -6.52 -6.19 20.03
CA PHE A 80 -6.63 -5.69 21.39
C PHE A 80 -7.14 -4.26 21.30
N VAL A 81 -8.27 -3.98 21.93
CA VAL A 81 -8.97 -2.69 21.83
C VAL A 81 -9.18 -2.13 23.23
N GLY A 82 -8.68 -0.92 23.46
CA GLY A 82 -8.91 -0.16 24.68
C GLY A 82 -10.19 0.67 24.57
N MET A 83 -11.27 0.19 25.17
CA MET A 83 -12.57 0.87 25.24
C MET A 83 -12.76 1.47 26.64
N GLY A 84 -12.41 2.74 26.80
CA GLY A 84 -12.39 3.39 28.12
C GLY A 84 -11.50 2.63 29.12
N PRO A 85 -12.02 2.18 30.28
CA PRO A 85 -11.28 1.37 31.24
C PRO A 85 -11.21 -0.12 30.88
N GLU A 86 -11.86 -0.57 29.80
CA GLU A 86 -11.88 -1.96 29.41
C GLU A 86 -10.84 -2.25 28.31
N LEU A 87 -10.02 -3.28 28.49
CA LEU A 87 -9.24 -3.89 27.41
C LEU A 87 -10.02 -5.09 26.87
N THR A 88 -10.52 -4.95 25.65
CA THR A 88 -11.28 -5.98 24.94
C THR A 88 -10.39 -6.71 23.95
N ILE A 89 -10.45 -8.05 23.94
CA ILE A 89 -9.73 -8.90 23.00
C ILE A 89 -10.71 -9.44 21.97
N LEU A 90 -10.40 -9.27 20.69
CA LEU A 90 -11.23 -9.64 19.55
C LEU A 90 -10.49 -10.62 18.65
N ASP A 91 -11.18 -11.66 18.22
CA ASP A 91 -10.82 -12.45 17.05
C ASP A 91 -11.34 -11.76 15.79
N ILE A 92 -10.42 -11.42 14.90
CA ILE A 92 -10.66 -10.74 13.63
C ILE A 92 -10.35 -11.65 12.42
N SER A 93 -10.34 -12.97 12.63
CA SER A 93 -10.18 -13.97 11.55
C SER A 93 -11.24 -13.81 10.45
N SER A 94 -12.47 -13.43 10.82
CA SER A 94 -13.54 -13.03 9.89
C SER A 94 -13.77 -11.51 9.97
N PRO A 95 -13.27 -10.70 9.01
CA PRO A 95 -13.34 -9.24 9.11
C PRO A 95 -14.78 -8.68 9.08
N SER A 96 -15.70 -9.39 8.44
CA SER A 96 -17.14 -9.08 8.44
C SER A 96 -17.83 -9.38 9.77
N GLN A 97 -17.20 -10.14 10.66
CA GLN A 97 -17.79 -10.56 11.92
C GLN A 97 -16.72 -10.72 13.01
N PRO A 98 -16.12 -9.60 13.48
CA PRO A 98 -15.19 -9.66 14.59
C PRO A 98 -15.90 -10.18 15.85
N ARG A 99 -15.27 -11.12 16.55
CA ARG A 99 -15.83 -11.77 17.74
C ARG A 99 -15.04 -11.39 18.98
N ARG A 100 -15.71 -10.92 20.03
CA ARG A 100 -15.06 -10.74 21.34
C ARG A 100 -14.73 -12.09 21.97
N VAL A 101 -13.43 -12.30 22.22
CA VAL A 101 -12.90 -13.52 22.86
C VAL A 101 -12.51 -13.29 24.31
N GLY A 102 -12.34 -12.03 24.72
CA GLY A 102 -12.01 -11.70 26.11
C GLY A 102 -12.19 -10.23 26.45
N GLY A 103 -12.08 -9.92 27.73
CA GLY A 103 -12.13 -8.57 28.24
C GLY A 103 -11.61 -8.50 29.67
N VAL A 104 -10.87 -7.44 29.99
CA VAL A 104 -10.43 -7.14 31.35
C VAL A 104 -10.69 -5.68 31.67
N LEU A 105 -11.27 -5.42 32.84
CA LEU A 105 -11.42 -4.09 33.38
C LEU A 105 -10.12 -3.66 34.05
N LEU A 106 -9.62 -2.51 33.65
CA LEU A 106 -8.44 -1.87 34.20
C LEU A 106 -8.87 -0.69 35.09
N PRO A 107 -8.07 -0.32 36.11
CA PRO A 107 -8.41 0.77 37.02
C PRO A 107 -8.46 2.16 36.37
N GLY A 108 -8.02 2.28 35.12
CA GLY A 108 -7.94 3.54 34.38
C GLY A 108 -8.11 3.35 32.88
N ILE A 109 -8.26 4.47 32.18
CA ILE A 109 -8.48 4.48 30.73
C ILE A 109 -7.25 3.97 29.99
N VAL A 110 -7.47 3.04 29.07
CA VAL A 110 -6.42 2.48 28.20
C VAL A 110 -6.06 3.49 27.12
N LYS A 111 -5.02 4.29 27.35
CA LYS A 111 -4.56 5.33 26.40
C LYS A 111 -3.59 4.85 25.33
N GLY A 112 -3.00 3.67 25.52
CA GLY A 112 -2.02 3.10 24.60
C GLY A 112 -1.91 1.60 24.78
N LEU A 113 -1.68 0.89 23.67
CA LEU A 113 -1.46 -0.55 23.64
C LEU A 113 -0.24 -0.83 22.79
N HIS A 114 0.63 -1.70 23.29
CA HIS A 114 1.79 -2.19 22.56
C HIS A 114 1.86 -3.70 22.75
N VAL A 115 1.81 -4.45 21.65
CA VAL A 115 1.87 -5.90 21.67
C VAL A 115 3.29 -6.32 21.31
N VAL A 116 3.99 -6.94 22.27
CA VAL A 116 5.36 -7.43 22.06
C VAL A 116 5.34 -8.95 22.01
N GLY A 117 5.47 -9.51 20.80
CA GLY A 117 5.56 -10.96 20.61
C GLY A 117 4.40 -11.76 21.24
N ALA A 118 4.56 -13.07 21.32
CA ALA A 118 3.65 -13.93 22.05
C ALA A 118 4.11 -13.99 23.50
N PHE A 119 3.41 -13.31 24.42
CA PHE A 119 3.50 -13.66 25.84
C PHE A 119 2.59 -14.87 26.04
N ALA A 120 3.19 -16.05 25.99
CA ALA A 120 2.55 -17.31 26.35
C ALA A 120 2.51 -17.47 27.88
#